data_AF-A0A9D8QUX0-F1
#
_entry.id   AF-A0A9D8QUX0-F1
#
_cell.length_a   1.000
_cell.length_b   1.000
_cell.length_c   1.000
_cell.angle_alpha   90.00
_cell.angle_beta   90.00
_cell.angle_gamma   90.00
#
_symmetry.space_group_name_H-M   'P 1'
#
loop_
_entity.id
_entity.type
_entity.pdbx_description
1 polymer ?
#
loop_
_entity_poly.entity_id
_entity_poly.type
_entity_poly.pdbx_seq_one_letter_code
_entity_poly.pdbx_strand_id
1 'polypeptide(L)' 'MNHGFVKVASAIPLVRVADCQYNVEQIESRVIQSEGKGIEINFLPEL' A
#
# COMPACT_ATOMS: atom_id res chain seq x y z
N MET A 1 -4.77 9.43 -14.32
CA MET A 1 -3.95 10.45 -15.01
C MET A 1 -4.78 11.59 -15.60
N ASN A 2 -4.87 12.71 -14.88
CA ASN A 2 -5.49 13.94 -15.38
C ASN A 2 -4.40 15.02 -15.44
N HIS A 3 -4.20 15.64 -16.60
CA HIS A 3 -3.18 16.68 -16.82
C HIS A 3 -1.71 16.28 -16.56
N GLY A 4 -1.37 14.99 -16.65
CA GLY A 4 -0.01 14.48 -16.44
C GLY A 4 0.41 14.33 -14.97
N PHE A 5 -0.50 14.54 -14.02
CA PHE A 5 -0.23 14.27 -12.60
C PHE A 5 -0.45 12.79 -12.28
N VAL A 6 0.46 12.24 -11.46
CA VAL A 6 0.37 10.89 -10.89
C VAL A 6 0.10 10.99 -9.40
N LYS A 7 -0.97 10.36 -8.92
CA LYS A 7 -1.26 10.33 -7.47
C LYS A 7 -0.53 9.17 -6.84
N VAL A 8 0.37 9.48 -5.90
CA VAL A 8 1.17 8.48 -5.18
C VAL A 8 0.86 8.52 -3.68
N ALA A 9 1.06 7.40 -2.99
CA ALA A 9 1.00 7.34 -1.53
C ALA A 9 2.05 6.41 -0.93
N SER A 10 2.38 6.65 0.33
CA SER A 10 3.17 5.74 1.15
C SER A 10 2.26 5.16 2.23
N ALA A 11 2.27 3.84 2.37
CA ALA A 11 1.47 3.13 3.35
C ALA A 11 2.39 2.30 4.24
N ILE A 12 2.18 2.37 5.55
CA ILE A 12 2.92 1.58 6.54
C ILE A 12 1.97 0.50 7.07
N PRO A 13 2.13 -0.77 6.67
CA PRO A 13 1.40 -1.88 7.25
C PRO A 13 1.98 -2.24 8.63
N LEU A 14 1.19 -2.90 9.46
CA LEU A 14 1.73 -3.59 10.63
C LEU A 14 2.48 -4.83 10.16
N VAL A 15 3.65 -5.09 10.74
CA VAL A 15 4.49 -6.25 10.39
C VAL A 15 4.69 -7.16 11.59
N ARG A 16 4.78 -8.46 11.31
CA ARG A 16 5.18 -9.52 12.23
C ARG A 16 6.35 -10.29 11.64
N VAL A 17 7.40 -10.46 12.44
CA VAL A 17 8.61 -11.16 12.04
C VAL A 17 8.26 -12.62 11.73
N ALA A 18 8.67 -13.09 10.56
CA ALA A 18 8.45 -14.46 10.05
C ALA A 18 6.98 -14.89 9.86
N ASP A 19 6.00 -13.98 9.94
CA ASP A 19 4.59 -14.25 9.64
C ASP A 19 4.20 -13.58 8.32
N CYS A 20 4.55 -14.22 7.21
CA CYS A 20 4.29 -13.70 5.87
C CYS A 20 2.79 -13.56 5.58
N GLN A 21 1.96 -14.47 6.09
CA GLN A 21 0.52 -14.46 5.87
C GLN A 21 -0.11 -13.20 6.48
N TYR A 22 0.19 -12.94 7.76
CA TYR A 22 -0.27 -11.71 8.41
C TYR A 22 0.23 -10.46 7.68
N ASN A 23 1.50 -10.43 7.27
CA ASN A 23 2.08 -9.27 6.58
C ASN A 23 1.37 -9.00 5.24
N VAL A 24 1.05 -10.04 4.48
CA VAL A 24 0.31 -9.93 3.22
C VAL A 24 -1.10 -9.36 3.47
N GLU A 25 -1.83 -9.87 4.46
CA GLU A 25 -3.17 -9.36 4.79
C GLU A 25 -3.15 -7.87 5.17
N GLN A 26 -2.12 -7.44 5.91
CA GLN A 26 -1.96 -6.01 6.25
C GLN A 26 -1.65 -5.17 5.01
N ILE A 27 -0.84 -5.67 4.07
CA ILE A 27 -0.54 -5.00 2.81
C ILE A 27 -1.79 -4.89 1.94
N GLU A 28 -2.55 -5.97 1.76
CA GLU A 28 -3.80 -5.98 0.99
C GLU A 28 -4.80 -4.95 1.50
N SER A 29 -4.98 -4.86 2.82
CA SER A 29 -5.82 -3.84 3.45
C SER A 29 -5.40 -2.42 3.08
N ARG A 30 -4.09 -2.15 2.95
CA ARG A 30 -3.57 -0.83 2.56
C ARG A 30 -3.75 -0.57 1.07
N VAL A 31 -3.59 -1.59 0.23
CA VAL A 31 -3.82 -1.49 -1.22
C VAL A 31 -5.28 -1.13 -1.50
N ILE A 32 -6.24 -1.86 -0.92
CA ILE A 32 -7.68 -1.59 -1.10
C ILE A 32 -8.04 -0.15 -0.69
N GLN A 33 -7.49 0.33 0.43
CA GLN A 33 -7.69 1.71 0.89
C GLN A 33 -7.11 2.74 -0.09
N SER A 34 -5.98 2.44 -0.72
CA SER A 34 -5.35 3.32 -1.70
C SER A 34 -6.10 3.35 -3.02
N GLU A 35 -6.58 2.20 -3.49
CA GLU A 35 -7.44 2.10 -4.67
C GLU A 35 -8.72 2.92 -4.49
N GLY A 36 -9.36 2.84 -3.32
CA GLY A 36 -10.53 3.67 -2.99
C GLY A 36 -10.28 5.18 -3.01
N LYS A 37 -9.01 5.62 -2.93
CA LYS A 37 -8.58 7.03 -3.01
C LYS A 37 -8.07 7.43 -4.40
N GLY A 38 -8.09 6.50 -5.36
CA GLY A 38 -7.58 6.69 -6.72
C GLY A 38 -6.07 6.95 -6.75
N ILE A 39 -5.31 6.29 -5.87
CA ILE A 39 -3.85 6.30 -5.88
C ILE A 39 -3.36 5.32 -6.94
N GLU A 40 -2.39 5.77 -7.74
CA GLU A 40 -1.82 5.00 -8.86
C GLU A 40 -0.56 4.23 -8.45
N ILE A 41 0.19 4.74 -7.46
CA ILE A 41 1.42 4.10 -6.96
C ILE A 41 1.45 4.12 -5.44
N ASN A 42 1.68 2.94 -4.83
CA ASN A 42 1.82 2.76 -3.39
C ASN A 42 3.25 2.32 -3.05
N PHE A 43 3.86 2.98 -2.07
CA PHE A 43 5.16 2.59 -1.51
C PHE A 43 4.98 1.96 -0.13
N LEU A 44 5.71 0.86 0.12
CA LEU A 44 5.71 0.11 1.38
C LEU A 44 7.13 0.15 2.00
N PRO A 45 7.27 -0.05 3.32
CA PRO A 45 8.57 -0.16 3.98
C PRO A 45 9.37 -1.38 3.51
N GLU A 46 10.69 -1.30 3.67
CA GLU A 46 11.62 -2.43 3.56
C GLU A 46 11.41 -3.41 4.73
N LEU A 47 11.67 -4.70 4.48
CA LEU A 47 11.51 -5.81 5.45
C LEU A 47 12.80 -6.06 6.24
#